data_AF-A0A7J5W5X0-F1
#
_entry.id   AF-A0A7J5W5X0-F1
#
_cell.length_a   1.000
_cell.length_b   1.000
_cell.length_c   1.000
_cell.angle_alpha   90.00
_cell.angle_beta   90.00
_cell.angle_gamma   90.00
#
_symmetry.space_group_name_H-M   'P 1'
#
loop_
_entity.id
_entity.type
_entity.pdbx_description
1 polymer ?
#
loop_
_entity_poly.entity_id
_entity_poly.type
_entity_poly.pdbx_seq_one_letter_code
_entity_poly.pdbx_strand_id
1 'polypeptide(L)'
;MQKLWLLIFFLALPSSVLFSQRVEIIPYPDAVSLSADGCGKVYLSNTDAKVLMEHFSAEFTPDKIIPVKDGYFSGYRLCFTSGSCHPQAESADWIQILTIDQDAALAWFKKNSPELLSYPFDGLKACVGENGYKMADYKEIVERYRYISCKMYRQTIAPDGSETDEMTANIQRAVLNMSGKHEAQYVSVSSGGVFSNESSNRQNAGYNSVDEWIKCFEYIERLGYVTLIEFNEPATVPF
;
A
#
# COMPACT_ATOMS: atom_id res chain seq x y z
N MET A 1 -13.08 -59.81 43.67
CA MET A 1 -12.40 -60.17 42.41
C MET A 1 -13.34 -59.79 41.28
N GLN A 2 -13.02 -58.76 40.46
CA GLN A 2 -12.37 -58.88 39.13
C GLN A 2 -13.25 -59.68 38.14
N LYS A 3 -13.66 -59.22 36.93
CA LYS A 3 -13.29 -58.15 35.98
C LYS A 3 -14.56 -57.79 35.17
N LEU A 4 -14.89 -56.52 34.94
CA LEU A 4 -14.72 -55.79 33.66
C LEU A 4 -14.92 -56.62 32.38
N TRP A 5 -15.81 -56.16 31.49
CA TRP A 5 -15.54 -55.59 30.15
C TRP A 5 -16.92 -55.41 29.48
N LEU A 6 -17.31 -54.21 29.04
CA LEU A 6 -17.29 -53.96 27.60
C LEU A 6 -18.46 -53.15 27.01
N LEU A 7 -18.29 -51.84 26.85
CA LEU A 7 -18.72 -51.05 25.68
C LEU A 7 -20.19 -50.62 25.54
N ILE A 8 -20.44 -49.52 26.25
CA ILE A 8 -21.12 -48.30 25.81
C ILE A 8 -21.23 -48.16 24.28
N PHE A 9 -22.48 -48.04 23.83
CA PHE A 9 -22.90 -47.47 22.55
C PHE A 9 -22.23 -46.11 22.35
N PHE A 10 -21.11 -46.07 21.63
CA PHE A 10 -20.65 -44.83 21.02
C PHE A 10 -21.61 -44.51 19.88
N LEU A 11 -22.56 -43.60 20.16
CA LEU A 11 -23.13 -42.72 19.15
C LEU A 11 -21.96 -41.99 18.48
N ALA A 12 -21.43 -42.58 17.42
CA ALA A 12 -20.65 -41.88 16.42
C ALA A 12 -21.63 -40.96 15.66
N LEU A 13 -22.05 -39.87 16.31
CA LEU A 13 -22.34 -38.67 15.57
C LEU A 13 -21.01 -38.32 14.89
N PRO A 14 -20.92 -38.29 13.56
CA PRO A 14 -19.81 -37.59 12.95
C PRO A 14 -19.95 -36.16 13.45
N SER A 15 -19.09 -35.77 14.39
CA SER A 15 -18.72 -34.38 14.52
C SER A 15 -18.16 -34.02 13.16
N SER A 16 -19.03 -33.56 12.27
CA SER A 16 -18.63 -32.80 11.11
C SER A 16 -17.83 -31.67 11.70
N VAL A 17 -16.51 -31.83 11.67
CA VAL A 17 -15.59 -30.71 11.77
C VAL A 17 -16.01 -29.85 10.61
N LEU A 18 -16.88 -28.87 10.88
CA LEU A 18 -17.11 -27.75 9.99
C LEU A 18 -15.74 -27.09 9.94
N PHE A 19 -14.89 -27.56 9.02
CA PHE A 19 -13.83 -26.71 8.53
C PHE A 19 -14.56 -25.45 8.09
N SER A 20 -14.27 -24.33 8.76
CA SER A 20 -14.71 -23.02 8.31
C SER A 20 -14.43 -22.99 6.82
N GLN A 21 -15.50 -22.93 6.03
CA GLN A 21 -15.39 -22.97 4.58
C GLN A 21 -14.63 -21.69 4.24
N ARG A 22 -13.36 -21.84 3.85
CA ARG A 22 -12.46 -20.70 3.63
C ARG A 22 -13.12 -19.78 2.63
N VAL A 23 -13.48 -18.60 3.09
CA VAL A 23 -14.14 -17.59 2.29
C VAL A 23 -13.16 -17.16 1.20
N GLU A 24 -13.53 -17.34 -0.06
CA GLU A 24 -12.85 -16.69 -1.18
C GLU A 24 -13.19 -15.21 -1.09
N ILE A 25 -12.28 -14.42 -0.49
CA ILE A 25 -12.51 -12.99 -0.31
C ILE A 25 -12.14 -12.31 -1.62
N ILE A 26 -13.16 -11.96 -2.39
CA ILE A 26 -13.00 -11.05 -3.52
C ILE A 26 -12.69 -9.68 -2.92
N PRO A 27 -11.54 -9.05 -3.23
CA PRO A 27 -11.24 -7.73 -2.72
C PRO A 27 -12.31 -6.74 -3.19
N TYR A 28 -12.61 -5.74 -2.35
CA TYR A 28 -13.57 -4.67 -2.67
C TYR A 28 -13.26 -4.05 -4.06
N PRO A 29 -14.23 -3.57 -4.85
CA PRO A 29 -14.01 -3.24 -6.26
C PRO A 29 -12.88 -2.23 -6.58
N ASP A 30 -12.49 -1.37 -5.63
CA ASP A 30 -11.38 -0.42 -5.79
C ASP A 30 -10.05 -0.91 -5.20
N ALA A 31 -10.02 -2.10 -4.59
CA ALA A 31 -8.90 -2.60 -3.85
C ALA A 31 -7.86 -3.24 -4.77
N VAL A 32 -6.60 -2.89 -4.56
CA VAL A 32 -5.45 -3.35 -5.35
C VAL A 32 -4.43 -4.02 -4.46
N SER A 33 -3.70 -5.03 -4.96
CA SER A 33 -2.64 -5.67 -4.18
C SER A 33 -1.50 -4.69 -3.88
N LEU A 34 -1.01 -4.70 -2.64
CA LEU A 34 0.18 -3.96 -2.25
C LEU A 34 1.41 -4.47 -3.01
N SER A 35 1.50 -5.78 -3.25
CA SER A 35 2.63 -6.38 -3.96
C SER A 35 2.62 -6.05 -5.45
N ALA A 36 3.82 -5.96 -6.02
CA ALA A 36 4.03 -5.76 -7.46
C ALA A 36 3.54 -6.96 -8.29
N ASP A 37 3.69 -8.18 -7.79
CA ASP A 37 3.30 -9.43 -8.46
C ASP A 37 1.81 -9.78 -8.30
N GLY A 38 1.06 -8.94 -7.58
CA GLY A 38 -0.36 -9.16 -7.30
C GLY A 38 -0.63 -10.21 -6.22
N CYS A 39 0.39 -10.92 -5.74
CA CYS A 39 0.26 -11.94 -4.70
C CYS A 39 0.40 -11.31 -3.30
N GLY A 40 -0.31 -11.85 -2.31
CA GLY A 40 -0.10 -11.46 -0.92
C GLY A 40 -1.37 -11.42 -0.09
N LYS A 41 -1.24 -10.80 1.08
CA LYS A 41 -2.34 -10.66 2.05
C LYS A 41 -2.77 -9.21 2.27
N VAL A 42 -2.12 -8.26 1.60
CA VAL A 42 -2.30 -6.83 1.85
C VAL A 42 -2.77 -6.15 0.58
N TYR A 43 -3.85 -5.41 0.71
CA TYR A 43 -4.49 -4.66 -0.35
C TYR A 43 -4.66 -3.20 0.08
N LEU A 44 -4.70 -2.32 -0.91
CA LEU A 44 -4.85 -0.88 -0.74
C LEU A 44 -6.17 -0.44 -1.38
N SER A 45 -6.86 0.50 -0.75
CA SER A 45 -8.15 1.02 -1.19
C SER A 45 -8.27 2.51 -0.90
N ASN A 46 -9.11 3.21 -1.65
CA ASN A 46 -9.49 4.60 -1.36
C ASN A 46 -10.83 4.70 -0.61
N THR A 47 -11.43 3.55 -0.28
CA THR A 47 -12.66 3.45 0.49
C THR A 47 -12.35 3.50 1.99
N ASP A 48 -13.14 4.25 2.76
CA ASP A 48 -12.97 4.39 4.21
C ASP A 48 -13.16 3.05 4.96
N ALA A 49 -12.40 2.86 6.05
CA ALA A 49 -12.42 1.63 6.84
C ALA A 49 -13.81 1.26 7.35
N LYS A 50 -14.67 2.23 7.65
CA LYS A 50 -16.05 1.96 8.08
C LYS A 50 -16.87 1.33 6.97
N VAL A 51 -16.77 1.85 5.74
CA VAL A 51 -17.52 1.33 4.58
C VAL A 51 -17.04 -0.07 4.23
N LEU A 52 -15.73 -0.29 4.22
CA LEU A 52 -15.15 -1.62 3.98
C LEU A 52 -15.54 -2.61 5.09
N MET A 53 -15.56 -2.16 6.36
CA MET A 53 -16.02 -2.98 7.48
C MET A 53 -17.49 -3.38 7.31
N GLU A 54 -18.36 -2.44 6.94
CA GLU A 54 -19.79 -2.73 6.69
C GLU A 54 -19.97 -3.72 5.54
N HIS A 55 -19.21 -3.56 4.46
CA HIS A 55 -19.20 -4.48 3.31
C HIS A 55 -18.80 -5.90 3.73
N PHE A 56 -17.60 -6.07 4.32
CA PHE A 56 -17.12 -7.39 4.72
C PHE A 56 -17.97 -8.01 5.84
N SER A 57 -18.52 -7.19 6.73
CA SER A 57 -19.44 -7.68 7.77
C SER A 57 -20.74 -8.22 7.18
N ALA A 58 -21.25 -7.62 6.11
CA ALA A 58 -22.46 -8.08 5.43
C ALA A 58 -22.21 -9.36 4.60
N GLU A 59 -21.03 -9.49 4.00
CA GLU A 59 -20.69 -10.62 3.15
C GLU A 59 -20.32 -11.87 3.96
N PHE A 60 -19.58 -11.70 5.06
CA PHE A 60 -18.91 -12.82 5.75
C PHE A 60 -19.36 -13.05 7.20
N THR A 61 -20.17 -12.16 7.78
CA THR A 61 -20.76 -12.31 9.13
C THR A 61 -19.71 -12.64 10.23
N PRO A 62 -18.83 -11.69 10.59
CA PRO A 62 -17.81 -11.92 11.61
C PRO A 62 -18.42 -12.17 13.00
N ASP A 63 -17.77 -13.04 13.78
CA ASP A 63 -18.11 -13.30 15.18
C ASP A 63 -17.91 -12.05 16.04
N LYS A 64 -16.86 -11.27 15.75
CA LYS A 64 -16.47 -10.10 16.52
C LYS A 64 -15.86 -9.03 15.64
N ILE A 65 -16.20 -7.77 15.92
CA ILE A 65 -15.57 -6.60 15.32
C ILE A 65 -14.87 -5.81 16.43
N ILE A 66 -13.58 -5.55 16.26
CA ILE A 66 -12.73 -4.88 17.26
C ILE A 66 -12.22 -3.57 16.65
N PRO A 67 -12.40 -2.40 17.31
CA PRO A 67 -11.74 -1.19 16.88
C PRO A 67 -10.22 -1.32 17.08
N VAL A 68 -9.44 -0.96 16.07
CA VAL A 68 -7.97 -1.02 16.10
C VAL A 68 -7.40 0.36 15.86
N LYS A 69 -6.34 0.68 16.60
CA LYS A 69 -5.48 1.85 16.38
C LYS A 69 -4.03 1.39 16.34
N ASP A 70 -3.34 1.69 15.26
CA ASP A 70 -1.94 1.36 15.07
C ASP A 70 -1.18 2.58 14.53
N GLY A 71 -0.38 3.22 15.39
CA GLY A 71 0.25 4.49 15.07
C GLY A 71 -0.76 5.56 14.65
N TYR A 72 -0.62 6.06 13.42
CA TYR A 72 -1.51 7.02 12.77
C TYR A 72 -2.58 6.35 11.90
N PHE A 73 -2.77 5.04 12.00
CA PHE A 73 -3.87 4.32 11.38
C PHE A 73 -4.96 3.99 12.40
N SER A 74 -6.20 3.96 11.93
CA SER A 74 -7.34 3.51 12.73
C SER A 74 -8.38 2.80 11.87
N GLY A 75 -9.11 1.89 12.49
CA GLY A 75 -10.17 1.16 11.80
C GLY A 75 -10.63 -0.05 12.60
N TYR A 76 -10.75 -1.19 11.94
CA TYR A 76 -11.46 -2.36 12.47
C TYR A 76 -10.73 -3.65 12.16
N ARG A 77 -10.81 -4.60 13.08
CA ARG A 77 -10.50 -6.01 12.83
C ARG A 77 -11.75 -6.84 12.96
N LEU A 78 -12.11 -7.55 11.91
CA LEU A 78 -13.22 -8.50 11.85
C LEU A 78 -12.63 -9.89 12.12
N CYS A 79 -13.15 -10.60 13.13
CA CYS A 79 -12.74 -11.96 13.46
C CYS A 79 -13.83 -12.95 13.10
N PHE A 80 -13.45 -14.08 12.50
CA PHE A 80 -14.35 -15.15 12.05
C PHE A 80 -14.22 -16.45 12.85
N THR A 81 -13.33 -16.46 13.85
CA THR A 81 -13.26 -17.55 14.82
C THR A 81 -13.48 -17.01 16.23
N SER A 82 -14.18 -17.81 17.05
CA SER A 82 -14.37 -17.60 18.49
C SER A 82 -13.07 -17.69 19.33
N GLY A 83 -11.92 -17.95 18.69
CA GLY A 83 -10.60 -18.02 19.29
C GLY A 83 -9.90 -16.65 19.43
N SER A 84 -8.57 -16.68 19.57
CA SER A 84 -7.77 -15.45 19.71
C SER A 84 -7.71 -14.67 18.39
N CYS A 85 -8.16 -13.42 18.40
CA CYS A 85 -8.02 -12.46 17.29
C CYS A 85 -6.66 -11.73 17.25
N HIS A 86 -5.66 -12.24 17.97
CA HIS A 86 -4.34 -11.61 17.98
C HIS A 86 -3.65 -11.85 16.62
N PRO A 87 -2.97 -10.86 16.02
CA PRO A 87 -2.32 -11.01 14.71
C PRO A 87 -1.28 -12.15 14.65
N GLN A 88 -0.80 -12.59 15.81
CA GLN A 88 0.20 -13.64 15.95
C GLN A 88 -0.38 -15.02 16.33
N ALA A 89 -1.71 -15.16 16.40
CA ALA A 89 -2.32 -16.44 16.73
C ALA A 89 -2.39 -17.34 15.48
N GLU A 90 -1.86 -18.56 15.59
CA GLU A 90 -1.71 -19.53 14.48
C GLU A 90 -3.05 -19.95 13.83
N SER A 91 -4.18 -19.78 14.52
CA SER A 91 -5.53 -20.13 14.06
C SER A 91 -6.49 -18.94 13.94
N ALA A 92 -5.94 -17.72 13.93
CA ALA A 92 -6.75 -16.52 13.83
C ALA A 92 -7.32 -16.41 12.41
N ASP A 93 -8.62 -16.18 12.26
CA ASP A 93 -9.21 -15.86 10.96
C ASP A 93 -9.75 -14.43 11.07
N TRP A 94 -9.07 -13.49 10.41
CA TRP A 94 -9.41 -12.09 10.51
C TRP A 94 -9.09 -11.29 9.25
N ILE A 95 -9.85 -10.21 9.11
CA ILE A 95 -9.60 -9.11 8.18
C ILE A 95 -9.35 -7.86 9.01
N GLN A 96 -8.23 -7.18 8.77
CA GLN A 96 -7.88 -5.92 9.39
C GLN A 96 -7.98 -4.81 8.36
N ILE A 97 -8.69 -3.74 8.70
CA ILE A 97 -8.98 -2.62 7.82
C ILE A 97 -8.54 -1.36 8.56
N LEU A 98 -7.59 -0.64 7.99
CA LEU A 98 -6.93 0.50 8.62
C LEU A 98 -6.89 1.68 7.66
N THR A 99 -7.60 2.75 8.00
CA THR A 99 -7.52 4.03 7.28
C THR A 99 -6.55 4.96 7.99
N ILE A 100 -5.79 5.71 7.20
CA ILE A 100 -4.89 6.70 7.74
C ILE A 100 -5.64 7.89 8.37
N ASP A 101 -5.24 8.26 9.59
CA ASP A 101 -5.52 9.56 10.18
C ASP A 101 -4.46 10.54 9.67
N GLN A 102 -4.83 11.33 8.67
CA GLN A 102 -3.92 12.25 7.99
C GLN A 102 -3.31 13.30 8.94
N ASP A 103 -4.10 13.81 9.88
CA ASP A 103 -3.62 14.81 10.83
C ASP A 103 -2.62 14.20 11.82
N ALA A 104 -2.90 12.99 12.31
CA ALA A 104 -1.98 12.26 13.16
C ALA A 104 -0.70 11.86 12.42
N ALA A 105 -0.81 11.43 11.16
CA ALA A 105 0.33 11.06 10.31
C ALA A 105 1.22 12.28 10.05
N LEU A 106 0.64 13.41 9.67
CA LEU A 106 1.36 14.65 9.45
C LEU A 106 2.06 15.13 10.73
N ALA A 107 1.38 15.07 11.87
CA ALA A 107 1.98 15.42 13.17
C ALA A 107 3.15 14.49 13.51
N TRP A 108 3.03 13.19 13.22
CA TRP A 108 4.10 12.21 13.42
C TRP A 108 5.31 12.50 12.51
N PHE A 109 5.10 12.71 11.22
CA PHE A 109 6.19 13.00 10.27
C PHE A 109 6.91 14.31 10.60
N LYS A 110 6.17 15.38 10.94
CA LYS A 110 6.77 16.65 11.38
C LYS A 110 7.68 16.49 12.60
N LYS A 111 7.35 15.55 13.50
CA LYS A 111 8.10 15.32 14.73
C LYS A 111 9.28 14.38 14.55
N ASN A 112 9.11 13.30 13.79
CA ASN A 112 10.06 12.18 13.76
C ASN A 112 10.88 12.11 12.46
N SER A 113 10.36 12.60 11.35
CA SER A 113 11.02 12.55 10.03
C SER A 113 10.68 13.78 9.17
N PRO A 114 10.96 15.01 9.64
CA PRO A 114 10.64 16.23 8.91
C PRO A 114 11.37 16.30 7.55
N GLU A 115 12.48 15.59 7.41
CA GLU A 115 13.24 15.44 6.17
C GLU A 115 12.48 14.66 5.09
N LEU A 116 11.64 13.69 5.44
CA LEU A 116 10.77 13.00 4.46
C LEU A 116 9.72 13.95 3.87
N LEU A 117 9.37 15.00 4.61
CA LEU A 117 8.50 16.09 4.12
C LEU A 117 9.28 17.11 3.28
N SER A 118 10.62 17.07 3.24
CA SER A 118 11.45 18.10 2.59
C SER A 118 12.35 17.58 1.46
N TYR A 119 12.76 16.31 1.46
CA TYR A 119 13.77 15.75 0.55
C TYR A 119 13.40 15.80 -0.96
N PRO A 120 12.16 15.52 -1.38
CA PRO A 120 11.76 15.71 -2.78
C PRO A 120 11.59 17.19 -3.18
N PHE A 121 11.65 18.13 -2.23
CA PHE A 121 11.40 19.56 -2.46
C PHE A 121 12.65 20.40 -2.67
N ASP A 122 13.83 19.87 -2.37
CA ASP A 122 15.06 20.61 -2.59
C ASP A 122 15.27 20.91 -4.09
N GLY A 123 14.83 19.98 -4.97
CA GLY A 123 14.79 20.18 -6.42
C GLY A 123 13.84 21.30 -6.86
N LEU A 124 12.58 21.32 -6.40
CA LEU A 124 11.64 22.40 -6.76
C LEU A 124 12.04 23.75 -6.17
N LYS A 125 12.58 23.74 -4.95
CA LYS A 125 13.02 24.97 -4.29
C LYS A 125 14.13 25.63 -5.09
N ALA A 126 15.02 24.84 -5.71
CA ALA A 126 16.06 25.35 -6.58
C ALA A 126 15.51 26.04 -7.84
N CYS A 127 14.31 25.67 -8.30
CA CYS A 127 13.66 26.26 -9.48
C CYS A 127 12.91 27.58 -9.20
N VAL A 128 12.83 28.03 -7.95
CA VAL A 128 12.13 29.28 -7.62
C VAL A 128 12.82 30.47 -8.30
N GLY A 129 12.08 31.21 -9.12
CA GLY A 129 12.58 32.31 -9.94
C GLY A 129 12.83 31.93 -11.39
N GLU A 130 12.79 30.64 -11.74
CA GLU A 130 12.89 30.15 -13.12
C GLU A 130 11.52 30.07 -13.78
N ASN A 131 11.42 30.36 -15.09
CA ASN A 131 10.20 30.18 -15.91
C ASN A 131 8.90 30.78 -15.31
N GLY A 132 9.01 31.84 -14.50
CA GLY A 132 7.86 32.47 -13.84
C GLY A 132 7.35 31.76 -12.59
N TYR A 133 8.00 30.68 -12.15
CA TYR A 133 7.70 29.93 -10.94
C TYR A 133 8.09 30.72 -9.69
N LYS A 134 7.12 30.98 -8.81
CA LYS A 134 7.28 31.84 -7.64
C LYS A 134 7.35 31.02 -6.36
N MET A 135 7.86 31.68 -5.32
CA MET A 135 7.86 31.15 -3.96
C MET A 135 6.44 30.79 -3.45
N ALA A 136 5.40 31.46 -3.96
CA ALA A 136 4.01 31.13 -3.64
C ALA A 136 3.61 29.76 -4.20
N ASP A 137 3.93 29.49 -5.47
CA ASP A 137 3.66 28.23 -6.15
C ASP A 137 4.39 27.06 -5.46
N TYR A 138 5.64 27.30 -5.05
CA TYR A 138 6.41 26.35 -4.23
C TYR A 138 5.72 26.01 -2.90
N LYS A 139 5.24 27.01 -2.17
CA LYS A 139 4.56 26.79 -0.89
C LYS A 139 3.26 26.00 -1.07
N GLU A 140 2.52 26.26 -2.14
CA GLU A 140 1.30 25.52 -2.47
C GLU A 140 1.59 24.03 -2.74
N ILE A 141 2.60 23.73 -3.55
CA ILE A 141 3.00 22.35 -3.86
C ILE A 141 3.47 21.61 -2.60
N VAL A 142 4.28 22.27 -1.75
CA VAL A 142 4.73 21.70 -0.48
C VAL A 142 3.53 21.39 0.44
N GLU A 143 2.53 22.27 0.49
CA GLU A 143 1.34 22.03 1.30
C GLU A 143 0.53 20.85 0.78
N ARG A 144 0.32 20.76 -0.54
CA ARG A 144 -0.35 19.61 -1.18
C ARG A 144 0.40 18.31 -0.91
N TYR A 145 1.73 18.33 -0.94
CA TYR A 145 2.52 17.13 -0.74
C TYR A 145 2.42 16.55 0.67
N ARG A 146 2.16 17.36 1.70
CA ARG A 146 1.95 16.83 3.06
C ARG A 146 0.85 15.78 3.11
N TYR A 147 -0.17 15.93 2.28
CA TYR A 147 -1.25 14.96 2.15
C TYR A 147 -0.82 13.74 1.33
N ILE A 148 -0.02 13.96 0.28
CA ILE A 148 0.52 12.90 -0.59
C ILE A 148 1.47 11.98 0.20
N SER A 149 2.37 12.53 1.02
CA SER A 149 3.32 11.75 1.83
C SER A 149 2.67 10.89 2.91
N CYS A 150 1.41 11.15 3.23
CA CYS A 150 0.65 10.31 4.15
C CYS A 150 -0.03 9.13 3.43
N LYS A 151 -0.21 9.18 2.11
CA LYS A 151 -0.86 8.08 1.38
C LYS A 151 0.05 6.83 1.32
N MET A 152 -0.58 5.69 1.10
CA MET A 152 0.07 4.41 0.83
C MET A 152 0.19 4.19 -0.67
N TYR A 153 1.24 3.48 -1.08
CA TYR A 153 1.59 3.25 -2.49
C TYR A 153 1.89 1.77 -2.69
N ARG A 154 1.62 1.24 -3.89
CA ARG A 154 1.95 -0.16 -4.19
C ARG A 154 3.47 -0.32 -4.28
N GLN A 155 3.93 -1.54 -4.05
CA GLN A 155 5.31 -1.92 -4.33
C GLN A 155 5.52 -2.01 -5.85
N THR A 156 6.72 -1.64 -6.27
CA THR A 156 7.19 -1.65 -7.66
C THR A 156 8.71 -1.80 -7.68
N ILE A 157 9.26 -1.97 -8.88
CA ILE A 157 10.70 -1.88 -9.11
C ILE A 157 11.05 -0.44 -9.51
N ALA A 158 12.01 0.16 -8.80
CA ALA A 158 12.58 1.47 -9.09
C ALA A 158 13.42 1.45 -10.37
N PRO A 159 13.74 2.64 -10.94
CA PRO A 159 14.66 2.75 -12.06
C PRO A 159 16.05 2.14 -11.80
N ASP A 160 16.50 2.05 -10.55
CA ASP A 160 17.79 1.42 -10.18
C ASP A 160 17.71 -0.11 -10.01
N GLY A 161 16.52 -0.70 -10.23
CA GLY A 161 16.27 -2.14 -10.07
C GLY A 161 15.93 -2.57 -8.65
N SER A 162 15.93 -1.66 -7.66
CA SER A 162 15.52 -1.97 -6.29
C SER A 162 14.00 -2.09 -6.15
N GLU A 163 13.54 -2.90 -5.20
CA GLU A 163 12.12 -2.93 -4.82
C GLU A 163 11.81 -1.74 -3.90
N THR A 164 10.80 -0.96 -4.26
CA THR A 164 10.39 0.25 -3.54
C THR A 164 8.89 0.52 -3.77
N ASP A 165 8.35 1.59 -3.20
CA ASP A 165 6.96 2.00 -3.45
C ASP A 165 6.83 2.90 -4.71
N GLU A 166 5.64 2.94 -5.31
CA GLU A 166 5.35 3.71 -6.52
C GLU A 166 5.70 5.20 -6.37
N MET A 167 5.49 5.80 -5.20
CA MET A 167 5.82 7.20 -4.98
C MET A 167 7.33 7.42 -5.05
N THR A 168 8.11 6.61 -4.34
CA THR A 168 9.59 6.67 -4.36
C THR A 168 10.14 6.42 -5.77
N ALA A 169 9.64 5.41 -6.48
CA ALA A 169 10.07 5.11 -7.85
C ALA A 169 9.80 6.28 -8.83
N ASN A 170 8.66 6.97 -8.69
CA ASN A 170 8.32 8.11 -9.53
C ASN A 170 9.17 9.34 -9.22
N ILE A 171 9.50 9.59 -7.94
CA ILE A 171 10.43 10.65 -7.54
C ILE A 171 11.81 10.39 -8.16
N GLN A 172 12.33 9.16 -8.04
CA GLN A 172 13.62 8.80 -8.63
C GLN A 172 13.63 8.97 -10.15
N ARG A 173 12.54 8.58 -10.83
CA ARG A 173 12.40 8.76 -12.28
C ARG A 173 12.40 10.24 -12.68
N ALA A 174 11.71 11.11 -11.94
CA ALA A 174 11.73 12.54 -12.19
C ALA A 174 13.14 13.12 -12.05
N VAL A 175 13.90 12.71 -11.02
CA VAL A 175 15.31 13.10 -10.81
C VAL A 175 16.20 12.67 -11.99
N LEU A 176 16.02 11.46 -12.50
CA LEU A 176 16.76 10.95 -13.67
C LEU A 176 16.42 11.74 -14.95
N ASN A 177 15.13 12.00 -15.19
CA ASN A 177 14.66 12.80 -16.32
C ASN A 177 15.28 14.20 -16.32
N MET A 178 15.33 14.85 -15.15
CA MET A 178 15.96 16.17 -15.00
C MET A 178 17.46 16.16 -15.21
N SER A 179 18.11 15.04 -14.90
CA SER A 179 19.55 14.87 -15.09
C SER A 179 19.93 14.57 -16.55
N GLY A 180 18.96 14.59 -17.49
CA GLY A 180 19.18 14.22 -18.89
C GLY A 180 19.48 12.72 -19.09
N LYS A 181 19.25 11.90 -18.06
CA LYS A 181 19.40 10.45 -18.11
C LYS A 181 18.04 9.86 -18.47
N HIS A 182 17.72 9.83 -19.77
CA HIS A 182 16.47 9.29 -20.29
C HIS A 182 16.46 7.76 -20.42
N GLU A 183 17.57 7.10 -20.10
CA GLU A 183 17.65 5.64 -20.15
C GLU A 183 17.07 5.05 -18.87
N ALA A 184 15.99 4.29 -19.05
CA ALA A 184 15.56 3.35 -18.04
C ALA A 184 16.67 2.32 -17.83
N GLN A 185 17.28 2.34 -16.64
CA GLN A 185 18.16 1.27 -16.18
C GLN A 185 17.31 0.02 -15.85
N TYR A 186 16.72 -0.60 -16.88
CA TYR A 186 16.09 -1.90 -16.71
C TYR A 186 17.17 -2.96 -16.53
N VAL A 187 17.49 -3.31 -15.29
CA VAL A 187 18.15 -4.59 -14.98
C VAL A 187 17.07 -5.56 -14.51
N SER A 188 16.34 -6.14 -15.47
CA SER A 188 15.57 -7.36 -15.22
C SER A 188 16.56 -8.52 -15.08
N VAL A 189 16.53 -9.21 -13.95
CA VAL A 189 17.41 -10.36 -13.63
C VAL A 189 17.10 -11.59 -14.52
N SER A 190 16.07 -11.54 -15.38
CA SER A 190 15.60 -12.71 -16.15
C SER A 190 15.36 -12.49 -17.65
N SER A 191 15.54 -11.27 -18.18
CA SER A 191 15.38 -11.03 -19.62
C SER A 191 16.40 -9.99 -20.11
N GLY A 192 17.29 -10.43 -21.01
CA GLY A 192 18.34 -9.60 -21.58
C GLY A 192 17.81 -8.27 -22.09
N GLY A 193 18.36 -7.18 -21.56
CA GLY A 193 17.96 -5.82 -21.89
C GLY A 193 18.26 -5.46 -23.35
N VAL A 194 17.32 -4.77 -23.98
CA VAL A 194 17.53 -4.13 -25.29
C VAL A 194 18.07 -2.72 -25.06
N PHE A 195 19.28 -2.47 -25.52
CA PHE A 195 19.87 -1.14 -25.59
C PHE A 195 19.37 -0.43 -26.84
N SER A 196 18.65 0.68 -26.69
CA SER A 196 18.44 1.62 -27.80
C SER A 196 19.53 2.68 -27.75
N ASN A 197 20.52 2.55 -28.62
CA ASN A 197 21.64 3.46 -28.74
C ASN A 197 21.22 4.70 -29.56
N GLU A 198 20.21 5.44 -29.11
CA GLU A 198 19.87 6.74 -29.70
C GLU A 198 20.52 7.85 -28.88
N SER A 199 21.80 8.06 -29.19
CA SER A 199 22.53 9.29 -28.89
C SER A 199 21.84 10.47 -29.58
N SER A 200 20.78 10.99 -28.98
CA SER A 200 20.17 12.24 -29.42
C SER A 200 20.83 13.39 -28.65
N ASN A 201 21.75 14.05 -29.34
CA ASN A 201 22.14 15.45 -29.19
C ASN A 201 20.90 16.36 -29.05
N ARG A 202 20.23 16.36 -27.90
CA ARG A 202 19.33 17.44 -27.47
C ARG A 202 20.11 18.37 -26.56
N GLN A 203 21.00 19.17 -27.17
CA GLN A 203 21.39 20.42 -26.56
C GLN A 203 20.11 21.27 -26.37
N ASN A 204 19.74 21.46 -25.10
CA ASN A 204 19.05 22.63 -24.54
C ASN A 204 18.19 23.47 -25.48
N ALA A 205 16.92 23.09 -25.59
CA ALA A 205 15.84 24.03 -25.86
C ALA A 205 14.62 23.65 -24.99
N GLY A 206 14.53 24.25 -23.79
CA GLY A 206 13.30 24.27 -22.99
C GLY A 206 13.03 23.07 -22.07
N TYR A 207 14.04 22.46 -21.45
CA TYR A 207 13.78 21.51 -20.36
C TYR A 207 13.32 22.29 -19.12
N ASN A 208 12.04 22.20 -18.77
CA ASN A 208 11.46 22.86 -17.61
C ASN A 208 11.38 21.87 -16.44
N SER A 209 12.37 21.91 -15.56
CA SER A 209 12.43 21.14 -14.31
C SER A 209 11.18 21.34 -13.44
N VAL A 210 10.58 22.53 -13.47
CA VAL A 210 9.32 22.82 -12.78
C VAL A 210 8.19 21.94 -13.33
N ASP A 211 8.06 21.84 -14.65
CA ASP A 211 7.00 21.03 -15.27
C ASP A 211 7.17 19.54 -14.98
N GLU A 212 8.41 19.04 -14.95
CA GLU A 212 8.69 17.64 -14.60
C GLU A 212 8.26 17.32 -13.18
N TRP A 213 8.60 18.20 -12.23
CA TRP A 213 8.19 18.06 -10.84
C TRP A 213 6.67 18.14 -10.67
N ILE A 214 6.00 19.09 -11.31
CA ILE A 214 4.53 19.21 -11.27
C ILE A 214 3.89 17.92 -11.79
N LYS A 215 4.34 17.41 -12.94
CA LYS A 215 3.84 16.14 -13.50
C LYS A 215 4.06 14.97 -12.54
N CYS A 216 5.24 14.89 -11.92
CA CYS A 216 5.56 13.88 -10.93
C CYS A 216 4.55 13.91 -9.77
N PHE A 217 4.25 15.10 -9.22
CA PHE A 217 3.31 15.23 -8.12
C PHE A 217 1.87 14.93 -8.50
N GLU A 218 1.40 15.42 -9.64
CA GLU A 218 0.06 15.09 -10.14
C GLU A 218 -0.11 13.59 -10.36
N TYR A 219 0.94 12.91 -10.80
CA TYR A 219 0.94 11.47 -10.99
C TYR A 219 0.89 10.72 -9.65
N ILE A 220 1.76 11.08 -8.70
CA ILE A 220 1.82 10.45 -7.37
C ILE A 220 0.52 10.71 -6.58
N GLU A 221 -0.08 11.89 -6.72
CA GLU A 221 -1.35 12.21 -6.06
C GLU A 221 -2.49 11.25 -6.46
N ARG A 222 -2.50 10.82 -7.73
CA ARG A 222 -3.49 9.89 -8.30
C ARG A 222 -3.27 8.43 -7.90
N LEU A 223 -2.03 8.04 -7.62
CA LEU A 223 -1.69 6.66 -7.28
C LEU A 223 -1.89 6.30 -5.81
N GLY A 224 -1.91 7.29 -4.92
CA GLY A 224 -1.93 7.02 -3.48
C GLY A 224 -3.29 6.52 -2.98
N TYR A 225 -3.23 5.63 -1.98
CA TYR A 225 -4.35 5.01 -1.28
C TYR A 225 -4.41 5.45 0.18
N VAL A 226 -5.60 5.40 0.79
CA VAL A 226 -5.80 5.86 2.19
C VAL A 226 -6.17 4.75 3.16
N THR A 227 -6.53 3.56 2.66
CA THR A 227 -6.94 2.43 3.48
C THR A 227 -6.15 1.17 3.12
N LEU A 228 -5.72 0.45 4.14
CA LEU A 228 -5.06 -0.84 4.07
C LEU A 228 -6.03 -1.93 4.51
N ILE A 229 -6.08 -3.01 3.74
CA ILE A 229 -6.86 -4.22 4.02
C ILE A 229 -5.86 -5.36 4.12
N GLU A 230 -5.78 -5.98 5.29
CA GLU A 230 -4.87 -7.10 5.58
C GLU A 230 -5.67 -8.34 5.96
N PHE A 231 -5.32 -9.46 5.34
CA PHE A 231 -5.88 -10.76 5.60
C PHE A 231 -4.89 -11.61 6.41
N ASN A 232 -5.36 -12.40 7.38
CA ASN A 232 -4.44 -13.27 8.14
C ASN A 232 -3.81 -14.37 7.29
N GLU A 233 -4.50 -14.86 6.26
CA GLU A 233 -3.99 -15.77 5.24
C GLU A 233 -4.11 -15.16 3.84
N PRO A 234 -3.31 -15.58 2.84
CA PRO A 234 -3.43 -15.01 1.50
C PRO A 234 -4.85 -15.25 0.98
N ALA A 235 -5.42 -14.23 0.34
CA ALA A 235 -6.63 -14.43 -0.45
C ALA A 235 -6.28 -15.44 -1.54
N THR A 236 -6.99 -16.56 -1.58
CA THR A 236 -6.83 -17.56 -2.65
C THR A 236 -7.56 -17.04 -3.88
N VAL A 237 -6.94 -16.12 -4.61
CA VAL A 237 -7.39 -15.77 -5.96
C VAL A 237 -6.52 -16.54 -6.95
N PRO A 238 -7.07 -17.47 -7.75
CA PRO A 238 -6.37 -17.99 -8.91
C PRO A 238 -6.36 -16.93 -10.02
N PHE A 239 -5.18 -16.61 -10.55
CA PHE A 239 -5.04 -15.86 -11.80
C PHE A 239 -5.44 -16.72 -13.00
#